data_AF-A0A848SIG5-F1
#
_entry.id   AF-A0A848SIG5-F1
#
_cell.length_a   1.000
_cell.length_b   1.000
_cell.length_c   1.000
_cell.angle_alpha   90.00
_cell.angle_beta   90.00
_cell.angle_gamma   90.00
#
_symmetry.space_group_name_H-M   'P 1'
#
loop_
_entity.id
_entity.type
_entity.pdbx_description
1 polymer ?
#
loop_
_entity_poly.entity_id
_entity_poly.type
_entity_poly.pdbx_seq_one_letter_code
_entity_poly.pdbx_strand_id
1 'polypeptide(L)'
;MALSTQAVEGANLAEALCSGCHAVAPGQISPNPQAPSFMLIANSEGLTEDTLGEYLRDSHNFPERMNFEVVAEDSEALAAYMITLRSDDYEPPIQ
;
A
#
# COMPACT_ATOMS: atom_id res chain seq x y z
N MET A 1 -8.73 15.75 7.31
CA MET A 1 -9.50 14.77 8.11
C MET A 1 -8.50 13.94 8.90
N ALA A 2 -8.81 13.57 10.14
CA ALA A 2 -7.94 12.65 10.89
C ALA A 2 -8.09 11.23 10.33
N LEU A 3 -7.01 10.47 10.28
CA LEU A 3 -7.04 9.04 9.92
C LEU A 3 -7.88 8.26 10.94
N SER A 4 -8.58 7.22 10.47
CA SER A 4 -9.23 6.25 11.36
C SER A 4 -8.16 5.48 12.17
N THR A 5 -8.54 4.88 13.29
CA THR A 5 -7.63 4.02 14.08
C THR A 5 -7.04 2.90 13.23
N GLN A 6 -7.85 2.28 12.37
CA GLN A 6 -7.41 1.22 11.47
C GLN A 6 -6.41 1.72 10.41
N ALA A 7 -6.63 2.92 9.85
CA ALA A 7 -5.68 3.51 8.92
C ALA A 7 -4.36 3.93 9.61
N VAL A 8 -4.40 4.31 10.89
CA VAL A 8 -3.17 4.56 11.68
C VAL A 8 -2.39 3.27 11.89
N GLU A 9 -3.07 2.17 12.21
CA GLU A 9 -2.45 0.85 12.32
C GLU A 9 -1.85 0.39 10.98
N GLY A 10 -2.60 0.54 9.89
CA GLY A 10 -2.11 0.28 8.54
C GLY A 10 -0.87 1.07 8.16
N ALA A 11 -0.79 2.35 8.54
CA ALA A 11 0.40 3.16 8.31
C ALA A 11 1.63 2.62 9.06
N ASN A 12 1.45 2.18 10.31
CA ASN A 12 2.52 1.58 11.10
C ASN A 12 2.97 0.23 10.51
N LEU A 13 2.03 -0.60 10.06
CA LEU A 13 2.33 -1.86 9.38
C LEU A 13 3.06 -1.64 8.05
N ALA A 14 2.63 -0.65 7.26
CA ALA A 14 3.28 -0.29 6.00
C ALA A 14 4.74 0.12 6.23
N GLU A 15 4.99 0.96 7.24
CA GLU A 15 6.36 1.35 7.60
C GLU A 15 7.19 0.15 8.08
N ALA A 16 6.64 -0.72 8.93
CA ALA A 16 7.36 -1.84 9.51
C ALA A 16 7.66 -2.97 8.50
N LEU A 17 6.73 -3.24 7.58
CA LEU A 17 6.76 -4.44 6.74
C LEU A 17 7.05 -4.14 5.26
N CYS A 18 6.63 -2.98 4.75
CA CYS A 18 6.63 -2.70 3.31
C CYS A 18 7.71 -1.68 2.90
N SER A 19 8.13 -0.79 3.80
CA SER A 19 9.09 0.31 3.52
C SER A 19 10.46 -0.15 3.03
N GLY A 20 10.86 -1.38 3.35
CA GLY A 20 12.12 -1.96 2.86
C GLY A 20 12.18 -2.12 1.33
N CYS A 21 11.03 -2.16 0.66
CA CYS A 21 10.94 -2.27 -0.80
C CYS A 21 10.12 -1.13 -1.44
N HIS A 22 9.03 -0.71 -0.81
CA HIS A 22 8.08 0.26 -1.36
C HIS A 22 8.27 1.65 -0.74
N ALA A 23 8.00 2.70 -1.51
CA ALA A 23 7.65 4.00 -0.96
C ALA A 23 6.23 3.93 -0.40
N VAL A 24 6.10 3.99 0.91
CA VAL A 24 4.83 3.76 1.62
C VAL A 24 4.10 5.05 1.96
N ALA A 25 4.78 6.20 1.93
CA ALA A 25 4.21 7.51 2.22
C ALA A 25 4.47 8.53 1.09
N PRO A 26 3.70 9.64 1.04
CA PRO A 26 3.89 10.68 0.03
C PRO A 26 5.30 11.28 0.03
N GLY A 27 5.82 11.57 -1.16
CA GLY A 27 7.15 12.18 -1.34
C GLY A 27 8.34 11.24 -1.14
N GLN A 28 8.10 9.95 -0.88
CA GLN A 28 9.14 8.93 -0.84
C GLN A 28 9.42 8.34 -2.23
N ILE A 29 10.60 7.73 -2.37
CA ILE A 29 10.99 6.94 -3.54
C ILE A 29 11.19 5.49 -3.08
N SER A 30 10.62 4.53 -3.82
CA SER A 30 10.75 3.12 -3.48
C SER A 30 12.21 2.70 -3.47
N PRO A 31 12.72 2.07 -2.39
CA PRO A 31 14.08 1.52 -2.39
C PRO A 31 14.30 0.47 -3.48
N ASN A 32 13.26 -0.31 -3.81
CA ASN A 32 13.26 -1.21 -4.95
C ASN A 32 12.58 -0.53 -6.15
N PRO A 33 13.27 -0.25 -7.26
CA PRO A 33 12.68 0.40 -8.44
C PRO A 33 11.56 -0.41 -9.10
N GLN A 34 11.49 -1.72 -8.84
CA GLN A 34 10.45 -2.61 -9.37
C GLN A 34 9.23 -2.71 -8.44
N ALA A 35 9.29 -2.09 -7.27
CA ALA A 35 8.21 -2.03 -6.30
C ALA A 35 7.48 -0.68 -6.46
N PRO A 36 6.24 -0.65 -6.99
CA PRO A 36 5.50 0.60 -7.16
C PRO A 36 5.28 1.27 -5.80
N SER A 37 5.26 2.61 -5.77
CA SER A 37 4.91 3.34 -4.56
C SER A 37 3.45 3.09 -4.18
N PHE A 38 3.13 3.20 -2.90
CA PHE A 38 1.75 3.07 -2.44
C PHE A 38 0.84 4.16 -3.04
N MET A 39 1.38 5.36 -3.28
CA MET A 39 0.68 6.41 -4.03
C MET A 39 0.30 5.95 -5.44
N LEU A 40 1.21 5.30 -6.17
CA LEU A 40 0.93 4.79 -7.51
C LEU A 40 -0.14 3.69 -7.48
N ILE A 41 -0.06 2.79 -6.50
CA ILE A 41 -1.06 1.73 -6.32
C ILE A 41 -2.43 2.34 -6.00
N ALA A 42 -2.54 3.17 -4.95
CA ALA A 42 -3.80 3.73 -4.46
C ALA A 42 -4.59 4.53 -5.50
N ASN A 43 -3.88 5.13 -6.46
CA ASN A 43 -4.43 5.94 -7.55
C ASN A 43 -4.63 5.15 -8.86
N SER A 44 -4.50 3.82 -8.82
CA SER A 44 -4.83 2.97 -9.96
C SER A 44 -6.33 3.00 -10.26
N GLU A 45 -6.68 3.09 -11.55
CA GLU A 45 -8.08 3.16 -12.00
C GLU A 45 -8.88 1.94 -11.51
N GLY A 46 -10.08 2.20 -10.97
CA GLY A 46 -10.99 1.14 -10.51
C GLY A 46 -10.60 0.46 -9.19
N LEU A 47 -9.47 0.80 -8.57
CA LEU A 47 -9.09 0.22 -7.27
C LEU A 47 -10.07 0.67 -6.18
N THR A 48 -10.43 -0.24 -5.29
CA THR A 48 -11.18 0.05 -4.05
C THR A 48 -10.43 -0.52 -2.85
N GLU A 49 -10.77 -0.05 -1.64
CA GLU A 49 -10.24 -0.61 -0.39
C GLU A 49 -10.47 -2.12 -0.29
N ASP A 50 -11.68 -2.60 -0.62
CA ASP A 50 -12.02 -4.02 -0.61
C ASP A 50 -11.14 -4.84 -1.57
N THR A 51 -11.04 -4.41 -2.83
CA THR A 51 -10.21 -5.12 -3.83
C THR A 51 -8.72 -5.11 -3.47
N LEU A 52 -8.25 -4.04 -2.82
CA LEU A 52 -6.87 -3.96 -2.35
C LEU A 52 -6.64 -4.90 -1.15
N GLY A 53 -7.57 -4.95 -0.20
CA GLY A 53 -7.52 -5.88 0.92
C GLY A 53 -7.47 -7.34 0.45
N GLU A 54 -8.32 -7.73 -0.50
CA GLU A 54 -8.29 -9.07 -1.10
C GLU A 54 -6.95 -9.39 -1.79
N TYR A 55 -6.42 -8.45 -2.57
CA TYR A 55 -5.14 -8.59 -3.25
C TYR A 55 -3.95 -8.74 -2.28
N LEU A 56 -3.97 -8.01 -1.16
CA LEU A 56 -2.96 -8.11 -0.11
C LEU A 56 -3.02 -9.46 0.62
N ARG A 57 -4.22 -10.00 0.87
CA ARG A 57 -4.42 -11.29 1.54
C ARG A 57 -3.89 -12.48 0.73
N ASP A 58 -4.02 -12.44 -0.59
CA ASP A 58 -3.44 -13.47 -1.47
C ASP A 58 -1.90 -13.38 -1.52
N SER A 59 -1.29 -12.49 -0.72
CA SER A 59 0.15 -12.28 -0.58
C SER A 59 0.81 -12.09 -1.94
N HIS A 60 0.21 -11.23 -2.77
CA HIS A 60 0.57 -11.03 -4.17
C HIS A 60 2.09 -11.10 -4.45
N ASN A 61 2.52 -12.13 -5.19
CA ASN A 61 3.92 -12.46 -5.52
C ASN A 61 4.76 -13.06 -4.37
N PHE A 62 4.18 -13.55 -3.29
CA PHE A 62 4.85 -14.43 -2.33
C PHE A 62 5.00 -15.86 -2.90
N PRO A 63 6.13 -16.55 -2.69
CA PRO A 63 7.37 -16.08 -2.04
C PRO A 63 8.39 -15.46 -3.02
N GLU A 64 8.04 -15.30 -4.30
CA GLU A 64 9.00 -14.94 -5.35
C GLU A 64 9.56 -13.51 -5.23
N ARG A 65 8.73 -12.55 -4.79
CA ARG A 65 9.08 -11.13 -4.65
C ARG A 65 8.82 -10.59 -3.25
N MET A 66 7.83 -11.13 -2.55
CA MET A 66 7.59 -10.87 -1.12
C MET A 66 8.11 -12.02 -0.28
N ASN A 67 8.63 -11.72 0.92
CA ASN A 67 9.22 -12.73 1.81
C ASN A 67 8.36 -13.00 3.05
N PHE A 68 7.10 -12.56 3.06
CA PHE A 68 6.17 -12.78 4.16
C PHE A 68 4.73 -12.83 3.63
N GLU A 69 3.88 -13.51 4.37
CA GLU A 69 2.43 -13.52 4.18
C GLU A 69 1.80 -12.38 4.99
N VAL A 70 0.73 -11.79 4.46
CA VAL A 70 -0.06 -10.77 5.18
C VAL A 70 -1.36 -11.43 5.64
N VAL A 71 -1.61 -11.44 6.95
CA VAL A 71 -2.85 -12.01 7.49
C VAL A 71 -4.04 -11.11 7.15
N ALA A 72 -5.26 -11.65 7.30
CA ALA A 72 -6.48 -10.97 6.89
C ALA A 72 -6.67 -9.61 7.55
N GLU A 73 -6.43 -9.50 8.85
CA GLU A 73 -6.57 -8.27 9.65
C GLU A 73 -5.55 -7.20 9.22
N ASP A 74 -4.28 -7.57 9.09
CA ASP A 74 -3.22 -6.68 8.62
C ASP A 74 -3.50 -6.18 7.19
N SER A 75 -4.05 -7.04 6.33
CA SER A 75 -4.40 -6.68 4.95
C SER A 75 -5.50 -5.61 4.90
N GLU A 76 -6.50 -5.72 5.77
CA GLU A 76 -7.57 -4.71 5.90
C GLU A 76 -7.00 -3.39 6.41
N ALA A 77 -6.14 -3.43 7.44
CA ALA A 77 -5.50 -2.23 7.98
C ALA A 77 -4.62 -1.54 6.93
N LEU A 78 -3.81 -2.31 6.19
CA LEU A 78 -2.99 -1.80 5.09
C LEU A 78 -3.84 -1.17 3.99
N ALA A 79 -4.93 -1.82 3.57
CA ALA A 79 -5.83 -1.29 2.56
C ALA A 79 -6.51 0.02 3.02
N ALA A 80 -6.98 0.05 4.27
CA ALA A 80 -7.58 1.22 4.90
C ALA A 80 -6.59 2.40 4.97
N TYR A 81 -5.29 2.15 5.14
CA TYR A 81 -4.26 3.19 5.05
C TYR A 81 -4.02 3.62 3.60
N MET A 82 -3.75 2.66 2.71
CA MET A 82 -3.37 2.93 1.33
C MET A 82 -4.44 3.74 0.58
N ILE A 83 -5.73 3.49 0.83
CA ILE A 83 -6.79 4.24 0.16
C ILE A 83 -6.79 5.73 0.54
N THR A 84 -6.25 6.09 1.71
CA THR A 84 -6.10 7.50 2.13
C THR A 84 -5.07 8.28 1.30
N LEU A 85 -4.23 7.57 0.54
CA LEU A 85 -3.23 8.13 -0.36
C LEU A 85 -3.80 8.48 -1.75
N ARG A 86 -5.09 8.19 -1.98
CA ARG A 86 -5.77 8.60 -3.21
C ARG A 86 -5.88 10.12 -3.29
N SER A 87 -5.69 10.65 -4.49
CA SER A 87 -5.84 12.07 -4.80
C SER A 87 -6.41 12.24 -6.21
N ASP A 88 -7.43 13.08 -6.35
CA ASP A 88 -8.04 13.40 -7.66
C ASP A 88 -7.04 14.14 -8.58
N ASP A 89 -6.05 14.81 -7.99
CA ASP A 89 -4.99 15.54 -8.67
C ASP A 89 -3.70 14.70 -8.79
N TYR A 90 -3.77 13.37 -8.62
CA TYR A 90 -2.60 12.52 -8.71
C TYR A 90 -2.03 12.49 -10.13
N GLU A 91 -0.82 13.03 -10.28
CA GLU A 91 -0.01 12.85 -11.48
C GLU A 91 1.00 11.73 -11.23
N PRO A 92 0.96 10.62 -12.00
CA PRO A 92 1.98 9.60 -11.88
C PRO A 92 3.35 10.20 -12.24
N PRO A 93 4.40 9.88 -11.47
CA PRO A 93 5.75 10.32 -11.83
C PRO A 93 6.08 9.82 -13.24
N ILE A 94 6.77 10.65 -14.02
CA ILE A 94 7.24 10.25 -15.35
C ILE A 94 8.20 9.07 -15.16
N GLN A 95 7.80 7.90 -15.66
CA GLN A 95 8.53 6.64 -15.56
C GLN A 95 9.63 6.53 -16.62
#